data_AF-A0A2I0X9B1-F1
#
_entry.id   AF-A0A2I0X9B1-F1
#
_cell.length_a   1.000
_cell.length_b   1.000
_cell.length_c   1.000
_cell.angle_alpha   90.00
_cell.angle_beta   90.00
_cell.angle_gamma   90.00
#
_symmetry.space_group_name_H-M   'P 1'
#
loop_
_entity.id
_entity.type
_entity.pdbx_description
1 polymer ?
#
loop_
_entity_poly.entity_id
_entity_poly.type
_entity_poly.pdbx_seq_one_letter_code
_entity_poly.pdbx_strand_id
1 'polypeptide(L)'
;MQKTFLRLVQGSRTVMQYEAEFTALARYAPQLVNTSAEKCYRFLRGLRDSLRHPLVPFHISDFSELVEKARLIENNLTATQ
;
A
#
# COMPACT_ATOMS: atom_id res chain seq x y z
N MET A 1 -2.41 -2.60 18.27
CA MET A 1 -2.28 -1.67 17.13
C MET A 1 -0.97 -1.85 16.36
N GLN A 2 0.23 -1.63 16.95
CA GLN A 2 1.49 -1.74 16.20
C GLN A 2 1.77 -3.13 15.59
N LYS A 3 1.56 -4.23 16.34
CA LYS A 3 1.72 -5.59 15.80
C LYS A 3 0.76 -5.88 14.64
N THR A 4 -0.44 -5.30 14.66
CA THR A 4 -1.45 -5.40 13.60
C THR A 4 -0.98 -4.68 12.35
N PHE A 5 -0.45 -3.46 12.49
CA PHE A 5 0.10 -2.70 11.38
C PHE A 5 1.28 -3.39 10.70
N LEU A 6 2.17 -4.03 11.46
CA LEU A 6 3.31 -4.79 10.92
C LEU A 6 2.91 -6.03 10.12
N ARG A 7 1.71 -6.58 10.39
CA ARG A 7 1.16 -7.76 9.69
C ARG A 7 0.10 -7.38 8.66
N LEU A 8 -0.12 -6.08 8.44
CA LEU A 8 -1.14 -5.62 7.51
C LEU A 8 -0.71 -5.96 6.08
N VAL A 9 -1.61 -6.64 5.38
CA VAL A 9 -1.49 -6.99 3.97
C VAL A 9 -2.81 -6.71 3.28
N GLN A 10 -2.77 -6.37 2.01
CA GLN A 10 -3.94 -6.11 1.19
C GLN A 10 -4.90 -7.31 1.19
N GLY A 11 -4.35 -8.53 1.00
CA GLY A 11 -5.15 -9.75 0.96
C GLY A 11 -6.11 -9.75 -0.23
N SER A 12 -7.40 -9.99 0.02
CA SER A 12 -8.47 -9.93 -0.99
C SER A 12 -9.12 -8.55 -1.13
N ARG A 13 -8.67 -7.56 -0.36
CA ARG A 13 -9.23 -6.20 -0.38
C ARG A 13 -8.77 -5.43 -1.62
N THR A 14 -9.57 -4.46 -2.03
CA THR A 14 -9.15 -3.47 -3.04
C THR A 14 -8.03 -2.58 -2.49
N VAL A 15 -7.28 -1.92 -3.37
CA VAL A 15 -6.25 -0.95 -2.99
C VAL A 15 -6.84 0.15 -2.10
N MET A 16 -8.05 0.64 -2.43
CA MET A 16 -8.74 1.66 -1.64
C MET A 16 -9.10 1.19 -0.22
N GLN A 17 -9.60 -0.04 -0.08
CA GLN A 17 -9.93 -0.61 1.23
C GLN A 17 -8.66 -0.82 2.08
N TYR A 18 -7.59 -1.29 1.44
CA TYR A 18 -6.30 -1.48 2.09
C TYR A 18 -5.68 -0.14 2.51
N GLU A 19 -5.75 0.89 1.67
CA GLU A 19 -5.30 2.25 2.00
C GLU A 19 -6.02 2.83 3.20
N ALA A 20 -7.35 2.69 3.27
CA ALA A 20 -8.14 3.17 4.39
C ALA A 20 -7.73 2.50 5.70
N GLU A 21 -7.54 1.17 5.70
CA GLU A 21 -7.09 0.40 6.87
C GLU A 21 -5.65 0.77 7.26
N PHE A 22 -4.77 0.90 6.28
CA PHE A 22 -3.37 1.30 6.48
C PHE A 22 -3.29 2.69 7.13
N THR A 23 -4.03 3.67 6.60
CA THR A 23 -4.06 5.04 7.13
C THR A 23 -4.69 5.09 8.52
N ALA A 24 -5.74 4.31 8.76
CA ALA A 24 -6.35 4.20 10.09
C ALA A 24 -5.35 3.66 11.12
N LEU A 25 -4.60 2.60 10.79
CA LEU A 25 -3.61 1.99 11.68
C LEU A 25 -2.33 2.84 11.83
N ALA A 26 -1.91 3.54 10.78
CA ALA A 26 -0.77 4.45 10.78
C ALA A 26 -0.92 5.55 11.85
N ARG A 27 -2.14 6.06 12.09
CA ARG A 27 -2.42 7.03 13.16
C ARG A 27 -2.05 6.53 14.56
N TYR A 28 -2.09 5.21 14.78
CA TYR A 28 -1.73 4.59 16.06
C TYR A 28 -0.28 4.10 16.11
N ALA A 29 0.47 4.26 15.02
CA ALA A 29 1.86 3.85 14.93
C ALA A 29 2.72 4.83 14.09
N PRO A 30 2.73 6.14 14.43
CA PRO A 30 3.43 7.15 13.64
C PRO A 30 4.94 6.87 13.54
N GLN A 31 5.54 6.25 14.58
CA GLN A 31 6.95 5.88 14.57
C GLN A 31 7.33 4.83 13.52
N LEU A 32 6.34 4.13 12.94
CA LEU A 32 6.57 3.15 11.88
C LEU A 32 6.49 3.79 10.49
N VAL A 33 5.91 4.97 10.35
CA VAL A 33 5.71 5.69 9.08
C VAL A 33 6.14 7.14 9.20
N ASN A 34 7.27 7.36 9.86
CA ASN A 34 7.74 8.68 10.26
C ASN A 34 8.10 9.54 9.05
N THR A 35 8.50 8.89 7.95
CA THR A 35 8.77 9.52 6.65
C THR A 35 7.81 9.03 5.57
N SER A 36 7.60 9.85 4.54
CA SER A 36 6.81 9.44 3.36
C SER A 36 7.41 8.21 2.68
N ALA A 37 8.75 8.11 2.62
CA ALA A 37 9.44 6.96 2.06
C ALA A 37 9.18 5.67 2.86
N GLU A 38 9.23 5.71 4.19
CA GLU A 38 8.88 4.55 5.03
C GLU A 38 7.41 4.16 4.89
N LYS A 39 6.52 5.17 4.79
CA LYS A 39 5.09 4.95 4.55
C LYS A 39 4.88 4.21 3.22
N CYS A 40 5.52 4.67 2.15
CA CYS A 40 5.50 4.05 0.82
C CYS A 40 6.05 2.63 0.85
N TYR A 41 7.23 2.44 1.45
CA TYR A 41 7.87 1.14 1.57
C TYR A 41 6.98 0.11 2.27
N ARG A 42 6.34 0.50 3.39
CA ARG A 42 5.44 -0.39 4.12
C ARG A 42 4.17 -0.70 3.34
N PHE A 43 3.57 0.32 2.73
CA PHE A 43 2.38 0.14 1.91
C PHE A 43 2.66 -0.84 0.77
N LEU A 44 3.74 -0.59 0.02
CA LEU A 44 4.22 -1.42 -1.08
C LEU A 44 4.50 -2.87 -0.64
N ARG A 45 5.09 -3.07 0.54
CA ARG A 45 5.37 -4.41 1.08
C ARG A 45 4.10 -5.21 1.42
N GLY A 46 3.02 -4.54 1.81
CA GLY A 46 1.75 -5.18 2.10
C GLY A 46 0.81 -5.33 0.89
N LEU A 47 1.13 -4.72 -0.26
CA LEU A 47 0.40 -4.95 -1.51
C LEU A 47 0.56 -6.39 -2.00
N ARG A 48 -0.45 -6.87 -2.74
CA ARG A 48 -0.37 -8.14 -3.45
C ARG A 48 0.76 -8.11 -4.47
N ASP A 49 1.38 -9.26 -4.71
CA ASP A 49 2.49 -9.40 -5.64
C ASP A 49 2.15 -8.91 -7.06
N SER A 50 0.93 -9.13 -7.54
CA SER A 50 0.47 -8.65 -8.85
C SER A 50 0.52 -7.12 -9.00
N LEU A 51 0.34 -6.38 -7.90
CA LEU A 51 0.42 -4.92 -7.87
C LEU A 51 1.83 -4.44 -7.48
N ARG A 52 2.49 -5.16 -6.58
CA ARG A 52 3.81 -4.82 -6.04
C ARG A 52 4.90 -4.88 -7.09
N HIS A 53 5.02 -5.99 -7.83
CA HIS A 53 6.12 -6.21 -8.79
C HIS A 53 6.26 -5.07 -9.83
N PRO A 54 5.18 -4.59 -10.47
CA PRO A 54 5.28 -3.45 -11.37
C PRO A 54 5.72 -2.15 -10.69
N LEU A 55 5.43 -1.98 -9.40
CA LEU A 55 5.70 -0.72 -8.68
C LEU A 55 7.10 -0.63 -8.09
N VAL A 56 7.76 -1.76 -7.79
CA VAL A 56 9.11 -1.79 -7.16
C VAL A 56 10.15 -0.94 -7.92
N PRO A 57 10.27 -1.02 -9.26
CA PRO A 57 11.32 -0.29 -9.99
C PRO A 57 11.15 1.22 -9.99
N PHE A 58 9.96 1.75 -9.68
CA PHE A 58 9.68 3.18 -9.75
C PHE A 58 10.18 3.98 -8.55
N HIS A 59 10.63 3.31 -7.48
CA HIS A 59 11.14 3.96 -6.26
C HIS A 59 10.25 5.12 -5.74
N ILE A 60 8.93 4.93 -5.83
CA ILE A 60 7.94 5.96 -5.50
C ILE A 60 8.06 6.30 -4.01
N SER A 61 8.30 7.59 -3.74
CA SER A 61 8.49 8.13 -2.38
C SER A 61 7.32 9.01 -1.93
N ASP A 62 6.35 9.26 -2.82
CA ASP A 62 5.09 9.91 -2.52
C ASP A 62 3.96 8.88 -2.32
N PHE A 63 3.27 8.97 -1.19
CA PHE A 63 2.25 7.99 -0.84
C PHE A 63 1.02 8.06 -1.76
N SER A 64 0.63 9.27 -2.18
CA SER A 64 -0.54 9.48 -3.04
C SER A 64 -0.28 8.91 -4.44
N GLU A 65 0.90 9.18 -4.99
CA GLU A 65 1.34 8.62 -6.27
C GLU A 65 1.38 7.09 -6.25
N LEU A 66 1.89 6.50 -5.16
CA LEU A 66 1.95 5.05 -5.00
C LEU A 66 0.56 4.42 -4.99
N VAL A 67 -0.38 5.00 -4.25
CA VAL A 67 -1.76 4.52 -4.16
C VAL A 67 -2.45 4.62 -5.52
N GLU A 68 -2.33 5.76 -6.22
CA GLU A 68 -2.99 5.92 -7.51
C GLU A 68 -2.43 4.95 -8.56
N LYS A 69 -1.11 4.77 -8.62
CA LYS A 69 -0.50 3.78 -9.52
C LYS A 69 -0.93 2.35 -9.17
N ALA A 70 -0.99 1.99 -7.89
CA ALA A 70 -1.50 0.69 -7.47
C ALA A 70 -2.97 0.47 -7.89
N ARG A 71 -3.80 1.50 -7.74
CA ARG A 71 -5.21 1.49 -8.15
C ARG A 71 -5.38 1.34 -9.66
N LEU A 72 -4.55 2.03 -10.44
CA LEU A 72 -4.54 1.89 -11.90
C LEU A 72 -4.20 0.45 -12.32
N ILE A 73 -3.18 -0.16 -11.71
CA ILE A 73 -2.81 -1.55 -12.00
C ILE A 73 -3.94 -2.50 -11.57
N GLU A 74 -4.54 -2.31 -10.39
CA GLU A 74 -5.67 -3.12 -9.93
C GLU A 74 -6.84 -3.06 -10.92
N ASN A 75 -7.20 -1.86 -11.38
CA ASN A 75 -8.27 -1.68 -12.37
C ASN A 75 -7.95 -2.39 -13.69
N ASN A 76 -6.71 -2.31 -14.19
CA ASN A 76 -6.30 -3.02 -15.41
C ASN A 76 -6.39 -4.53 -15.25
N LEU A 77 -5.98 -5.08 -14.09
CA LEU A 77 -6.10 -6.51 -13.79
C LEU A 77 -7.57 -6.95 -13.70
N THR A 78 -8.45 -6.14 -13.12
CA THR A 78 -9.89 -6.45 -13.05
C THR A 78 -10.62 -6.26 -14.38
N ALA A 79 -10.12 -5.39 -15.27
CA ALA A 79 -10.70 -5.15 -16.58
C ALA A 79 -10.35 -6.24 -17.63
N THR A 80 -9.48 -7.19 -17.27
CA THR A 80 -9.07 -8.30 -18.14
C THR A 80 -9.90 -9.58 -17.87
N GLN A 81 -11.02 -9.48 -17.15
CA GLN A 81 -11.97 -10.58 -16.91
C GLN A 81 -13.33 -10.31 -17.57
#